data_AF-L7FK75-F1
#
_entry.id   AF-L7FK75-F1
#
_cell.length_a   1.000
_cell.length_b   1.000
_cell.length_c   1.000
_cell.angle_alpha   90.00
_cell.angle_beta   90.00
_cell.angle_gamma   90.00
#
_symmetry.space_group_name_H-M   'P 1'
#
loop_
_entity.id
_entity.type
_entity.pdbx_description
1 polymer ?
#
loop_
_entity_poly.entity_id
_entity_poly.type
_entity_poly.pdbx_seq_one_letter_code
_entity_poly.pdbx_strand_id
1 'polypeptide(L)'
;MCRDNIKQHVTKDSNDYDSCSLYPIAIHMLKLASGKPIFIPQETCNKTILNHLMLEQQLEPTNERYISAFIVDIEITKVNKHLHFPIITKKDKKGNHNVNECCTMRVDNIMLEDMINFQQIEFNIIRKYYWTGCKSNMFCNEIEKINNLRFKLKKEGNPLQNNYKLLMNSSYGKTIQKPIKI
;
A
#
# COMPACT_ATOMS: atom_id res chain seq x y z
N MET A 1 6.40 15.52 3.17
CA MET A 1 5.40 16.37 2.49
C MET A 1 5.23 17.65 3.27
N CYS A 2 4.95 18.78 2.63
CA CYS A 2 4.68 20.04 3.33
C CYS A 2 3.17 20.29 3.36
N ARG A 3 2.70 20.97 4.41
CA ARG A 3 1.29 21.38 4.55
C ARG A 3 0.86 22.12 3.28
N ASP A 4 -0.27 21.73 2.71
CA ASP A 4 -0.86 22.33 1.50
C ASP A 4 0.03 22.27 0.26
N ASN A 5 0.99 21.34 0.22
CA ASN A 5 1.98 21.19 -0.85
C ASN A 5 2.79 22.46 -1.16
N ILE A 6 2.89 23.39 -0.21
CA ILE A 6 3.66 24.64 -0.36
C ILE A 6 4.99 24.55 0.37
N LYS A 7 6.02 25.21 -0.19
CA LYS A 7 7.31 25.36 0.47
C LYS A 7 7.12 26.16 1.76
N GLN A 8 7.69 25.66 2.85
CA GLN A 8 7.63 26.29 4.17
C GLN A 8 9.02 26.82 4.53
N HIS A 9 9.09 28.03 5.05
CA HIS A 9 10.30 28.59 5.65
C HIS A 9 10.11 28.61 7.17
N VAL A 10 10.91 27.80 7.87
CA VAL A 10 10.78 27.61 9.32
C VAL A 10 12.07 28.08 9.99
N THR A 11 11.95 29.03 10.93
CA THR A 11 13.08 29.60 11.69
C THR A 11 13.23 28.99 13.09
N LYS A 12 12.34 28.07 13.45
CA LYS A 12 12.34 27.34 14.73
C LYS A 12 13.09 26.03 14.59
N ASP A 13 13.49 25.47 15.73
CA ASP A 13 14.07 24.13 15.79
C ASP A 13 13.12 23.09 15.18
N SER A 14 13.68 22.19 14.37
CA SER A 14 12.95 21.14 13.69
C SER A 14 13.54 19.78 14.05
N ASN A 15 12.67 18.80 14.25
CA ASN A 15 13.06 17.40 14.42
C ASN A 15 12.79 16.63 13.13
N ASP A 16 13.74 15.79 12.73
CA ASP A 16 13.58 14.85 11.63
C ASP A 16 13.27 13.45 12.18
N TYR A 17 12.13 12.91 11.77
CA TYR A 17 11.67 11.58 12.17
C TYR A 17 11.75 10.64 10.96
N ASP A 18 12.76 9.78 10.95
CA ASP A 18 12.92 8.75 9.92
C ASP A 18 12.52 7.36 10.46
N SER A 19 11.75 6.63 9.66
CA SER A 19 11.34 5.27 10.00
C SER A 19 12.49 4.31 9.77
N CYS A 20 12.82 3.52 10.79
CA CYS A 20 13.83 2.47 10.68
C CYS A 20 13.37 1.33 9.76
N SER A 21 13.75 1.37 8.48
CA SER A 21 13.41 0.35 7.48
C SER A 21 11.90 0.30 7.16
N LEU A 22 11.35 1.39 6.62
CA LEU A 22 9.93 1.52 6.26
C LEU A 22 9.38 0.35 5.42
N TYR A 23 9.98 0.02 4.27
CA TYR A 23 9.47 -1.07 3.41
C TYR A 23 9.55 -2.45 4.09
N PRO A 24 10.65 -2.83 4.75
CA PRO A 24 10.68 -4.08 5.51
C PRO A 24 9.63 -4.19 6.60
N ILE A 25 9.35 -3.09 7.32
CA ILE A 25 8.26 -3.05 8.31
C ILE A 25 6.90 -3.25 7.63
N ALA A 26 6.65 -2.57 6.51
CA ALA A 26 5.41 -2.76 5.77
C ALA A 26 5.25 -4.23 5.32
N ILE A 27 6.30 -4.85 4.78
CA ILE A 27 6.28 -6.28 4.39
C ILE A 27 6.01 -7.20 5.58
N HIS A 28 6.54 -6.85 6.76
CA HIS A 28 6.29 -7.61 7.99
C HIS A 28 4.82 -7.56 8.42
N MET A 29 4.18 -6.38 8.28
CA MET A 29 2.78 -6.20 8.63
C MET A 29 1.81 -6.83 7.61
N LEU A 30 2.16 -6.78 6.32
CA LEU A 30 1.30 -7.22 5.24
C LEU A 30 1.12 -8.74 5.19
N LYS A 31 -0.14 -9.18 5.11
CA LYS A 31 -0.50 -10.54 4.70
C LYS A 31 -0.89 -10.51 3.23
N LEU A 32 -0.16 -11.23 2.38
CA LEU A 32 -0.27 -11.07 0.93
C LEU A 32 -1.22 -12.10 0.33
N ALA A 33 -2.07 -11.66 -0.59
CA ALA A 33 -2.83 -12.56 -1.45
C ALA A 33 -1.89 -13.40 -2.33
N SER A 34 -2.31 -14.61 -2.69
CA SER A 34 -1.57 -15.51 -3.56
C SER A 34 -2.44 -16.02 -4.71
N GLY A 35 -1.82 -16.53 -5.77
CA GLY A 35 -2.52 -17.08 -6.93
C GLY A 35 -2.91 -16.06 -8.00
N LYS A 36 -3.75 -16.49 -8.94
CA LYS A 36 -4.20 -15.68 -10.07
C LYS A 36 -5.41 -14.82 -9.68
N PRO A 37 -5.48 -13.54 -10.08
CA PRO A 37 -6.66 -12.73 -9.83
C PRO A 37 -7.86 -13.26 -10.61
N ILE A 38 -9.04 -13.09 -10.03
CA ILE A 38 -10.32 -13.27 -10.68
C ILE A 38 -10.77 -11.92 -11.23
N PHE A 39 -11.13 -11.90 -12.52
CA PHE A 39 -11.73 -10.75 -13.18
C PHE A 39 -13.25 -10.85 -13.09
N ILE A 40 -13.91 -9.73 -12.80
CA ILE A 40 -15.38 -9.66 -12.88
C ILE A 40 -15.78 -8.62 -13.93
N PRO A 41 -16.68 -8.97 -14.86
CA PRO A 41 -17.25 -8.02 -15.80
C PRO A 41 -17.97 -6.85 -15.12
N GLN A 42 -17.97 -5.70 -15.81
CA GLN A 42 -18.47 -4.43 -15.30
C GLN A 42 -19.97 -4.45 -14.94
N GLU A 43 -20.74 -5.38 -15.52
CA GLU A 43 -22.18 -5.56 -15.28
C GLU A 43 -22.51 -5.98 -13.85
N THR A 44 -21.55 -6.54 -13.10
CA THR A 44 -21.72 -6.95 -11.69
C THR A 44 -21.08 -5.92 -10.75
N CYS A 45 -21.47 -4.65 -10.84
CA CYS A 45 -20.88 -3.58 -10.05
C CYS A 45 -21.49 -3.49 -8.63
N ASN A 46 -21.09 -4.38 -7.73
CA ASN A 46 -21.47 -4.28 -6.33
C ASN A 46 -20.40 -3.54 -5.53
N LYS A 47 -20.78 -2.41 -4.91
CA LYS A 47 -20.03 -1.69 -3.86
C LYS A 47 -19.71 -2.57 -2.63
N THR A 48 -20.18 -3.81 -2.61
CA THR A 48 -20.04 -4.77 -1.51
C THR A 48 -18.68 -5.49 -1.46
N ILE A 49 -17.76 -5.23 -2.40
CA ILE A 49 -16.44 -5.89 -2.39
C ILE A 49 -15.68 -5.65 -1.07
N LEU A 50 -15.82 -4.45 -0.49
CA LEU A 50 -15.25 -4.08 0.81
C LEU A 50 -15.85 -4.91 1.96
N ASN A 51 -17.14 -5.27 1.87
CA ASN A 51 -17.80 -6.06 2.91
C ASN A 51 -17.24 -7.48 3.01
N HIS A 52 -16.72 -8.00 1.89
CA HIS A 52 -16.14 -9.34 1.80
C HIS A 52 -14.61 -9.35 1.89
N LEU A 53 -13.99 -8.18 2.09
CA LEU A 53 -12.55 -8.06 2.29
C LEU A 53 -12.14 -8.71 3.62
N MET A 54 -11.12 -9.55 3.55
CA MET A 54 -10.46 -10.15 4.70
C MET A 54 -9.73 -9.07 5.52
N LEU A 55 -9.84 -9.16 6.85
CA LEU A 55 -9.16 -8.24 7.77
C LEU A 55 -7.64 -8.27 7.55
N GLU A 56 -6.96 -7.18 7.96
CA GLU A 56 -5.52 -6.99 7.72
C GLU A 56 -4.68 -8.21 8.16
N GLN A 57 -4.95 -8.73 9.36
CA GLN A 57 -4.22 -9.85 9.97
C GLN A 57 -4.88 -11.23 9.73
N GLN A 58 -5.98 -11.30 8.98
CA GLN A 58 -6.68 -12.55 8.70
C GLN A 58 -5.90 -13.39 7.67
N LEU A 59 -5.61 -14.65 7.99
CA LEU A 59 -4.92 -15.58 7.08
C LEU A 59 -5.88 -16.46 6.29
N GLU A 60 -6.92 -16.97 6.95
CA GLU A 60 -7.87 -17.91 6.36
C GLU A 60 -9.19 -17.22 6.00
N PRO A 61 -9.80 -17.54 4.85
CA PRO A 61 -11.08 -16.96 4.45
C PRO A 61 -12.22 -17.44 5.35
N THR A 62 -13.27 -16.63 5.46
CA THR A 62 -14.55 -17.02 6.06
C THR A 62 -15.66 -16.85 5.03
N ASN A 63 -16.86 -17.38 5.33
CA ASN A 63 -18.04 -17.22 4.46
C ASN A 63 -18.38 -15.75 4.18
N GLU A 64 -18.15 -14.87 5.15
CA GLU A 64 -18.42 -13.44 5.02
C GLU A 64 -17.22 -12.69 4.43
N ARG A 65 -15.99 -13.08 4.78
CA ARG A 65 -14.75 -12.40 4.41
C ARG A 65 -13.78 -13.35 3.71
N TYR A 66 -13.88 -13.43 2.39
CA TYR A 66 -13.13 -14.36 1.55
C TYR A 66 -12.27 -13.67 0.47
N ILE A 67 -12.34 -12.34 0.35
CA ILE A 67 -11.53 -11.57 -0.59
C ILE A 67 -10.21 -11.20 0.11
N SER A 68 -9.10 -11.76 -0.36
CA SER A 68 -7.79 -11.57 0.25
C SER A 68 -7.12 -10.25 -0.15
N ALA A 69 -7.33 -9.80 -1.37
CA ALA A 69 -6.92 -8.49 -1.86
C ALA A 69 -7.73 -8.11 -3.10
N PHE A 70 -7.75 -6.83 -3.45
CA PHE A 70 -8.24 -6.39 -4.75
C PHE A 70 -7.43 -5.22 -5.30
N ILE A 71 -7.50 -5.07 -6.62
CA ILE A 71 -7.07 -3.89 -7.36
C ILE A 71 -8.26 -3.46 -8.23
N VAL A 72 -8.67 -2.21 -8.09
CA VAL A 72 -9.83 -1.66 -8.79
C VAL A 72 -9.47 -0.35 -9.49
N ASP A 73 -10.08 -0.12 -10.64
CA ASP A 73 -10.14 1.21 -11.23
C ASP A 73 -11.40 1.89 -10.68
N ILE A 74 -11.25 3.06 -10.07
CA ILE A 74 -12.35 3.84 -9.50
C ILE A 74 -12.45 5.21 -10.15
N GLU A 75 -13.65 5.77 -10.14
CA GLU A 75 -13.92 7.18 -10.35
C GLU A 75 -14.36 7.78 -9.01
N ILE A 76 -13.60 8.74 -8.48
CA ILE A 76 -14.00 9.50 -7.29
C ILE A 76 -15.03 10.54 -7.73
N THR A 77 -16.26 10.41 -7.24
CA THR A 77 -17.38 11.31 -7.55
C THR A 77 -17.46 12.50 -6.59
N LYS A 78 -16.91 12.36 -5.38
CA LYS A 78 -16.87 13.43 -4.38
C LYS A 78 -15.74 13.23 -3.37
N VAL A 79 -15.19 14.32 -2.86
CA VAL A 79 -14.24 14.34 -1.72
C VAL A 79 -14.88 15.15 -0.60
N ASN A 80 -15.36 14.49 0.46
CA ASN A 80 -16.12 15.19 1.51
C ASN A 80 -15.22 15.85 2.57
N LYS A 81 -13.98 15.38 2.74
CA LYS A 81 -13.04 15.93 3.72
C LYS A 81 -11.71 16.33 3.07
N HIS A 82 -11.38 17.61 3.18
CA HIS A 82 -10.14 18.16 2.64
C HIS A 82 -9.05 18.19 3.71
N LEU A 83 -7.95 17.49 3.45
CA LEU A 83 -6.79 17.46 4.34
C LEU A 83 -5.69 18.38 3.81
N HIS A 84 -4.92 18.98 4.72
CA HIS A 84 -3.68 19.68 4.40
C HIS A 84 -2.61 18.76 3.78
N PHE A 85 -2.74 17.45 4.02
CA PHE A 85 -1.95 16.38 3.41
C PHE A 85 -2.92 15.42 2.71
N PRO A 86 -3.32 15.73 1.47
CA PRO A 86 -4.21 14.84 0.72
C PRO A 86 -3.48 13.52 0.38
N ILE A 87 -4.24 12.42 0.28
CA ILE A 87 -3.68 11.11 -0.09
C ILE A 87 -4.11 10.66 -1.50
N ILE A 88 -5.13 11.30 -2.09
CA ILE A 88 -5.45 11.15 -3.52
C ILE A 88 -4.30 11.73 -4.34
N THR A 89 -3.69 10.88 -5.17
CA THR A 89 -2.61 11.26 -6.08
C THR A 89 -3.13 11.38 -7.51
N LYS A 90 -3.03 12.57 -8.09
CA LYS A 90 -3.30 12.85 -9.50
C LYS A 90 -1.99 12.93 -10.27
N LYS A 91 -1.89 12.20 -11.37
CA LYS A 91 -0.72 12.23 -12.25
C LYS A 91 -0.97 13.17 -13.42
N ASP A 92 -0.05 14.10 -13.65
CA ASP A 92 -0.04 14.98 -14.82
C ASP A 92 1.32 14.93 -15.54
N LYS A 93 1.57 15.88 -16.46
CA LYS A 93 2.85 15.97 -17.19
C LYS A 93 4.04 16.36 -16.31
N LYS A 94 3.80 17.01 -15.16
CA LYS A 94 4.81 17.50 -14.22
C LYS A 94 5.13 16.46 -13.15
N GLY A 95 4.21 15.54 -12.87
CA GLY A 95 4.46 14.40 -12.00
C GLY A 95 3.23 13.97 -11.24
N ASN A 96 3.46 13.48 -10.01
CA ASN A 96 2.41 13.09 -9.08
C ASN A 96 2.09 14.24 -8.14
N HIS A 97 0.81 14.59 -8.02
CA HIS A 97 0.32 15.68 -7.19
C HIS A 97 -0.72 15.15 -6.20
N ASN A 98 -0.51 15.41 -4.92
CA ASN A 98 -1.48 15.07 -3.87
C ASN A 98 -2.56 16.14 -3.79
N VAL A 99 -3.81 15.78 -4.04
CA VAL A 99 -4.92 16.73 -4.22
C VAL A 99 -6.17 16.33 -3.43
N ASN A 100 -7.05 17.28 -3.14
CA ASN A 100 -8.40 17.00 -2.64
C ASN A 100 -9.42 17.09 -3.79
N GLU A 101 -9.12 16.46 -4.91
CA GLU A 101 -9.92 16.57 -6.14
C GLU A 101 -10.43 15.20 -6.58
N CYS A 102 -11.59 15.21 -7.22
CA CYS A 102 -12.12 14.05 -7.94
C CYS A 102 -11.19 13.66 -9.11
N CYS A 103 -10.95 12.36 -9.26
CA CYS A 103 -10.21 11.80 -10.38
C CYS A 103 -10.53 10.32 -10.59
N THR A 104 -10.15 9.80 -11.75
CA THR A 104 -10.08 8.37 -12.01
C THR A 104 -8.70 7.84 -11.65
N MET A 105 -8.65 6.72 -10.95
CA MET A 105 -7.38 6.11 -10.54
C MET A 105 -7.50 4.61 -10.30
N ARG A 106 -6.36 3.92 -10.35
CA ARG A 106 -6.22 2.53 -9.93
C ARG A 106 -5.77 2.49 -8.49
N VAL A 107 -6.46 1.72 -7.66
CA VAL A 107 -6.17 1.58 -6.24
C VAL A 107 -6.22 0.11 -5.81
N ASP A 108 -5.41 -0.21 -4.81
CA ASP A 108 -5.59 -1.44 -4.05
C ASP A 108 -6.61 -1.24 -2.92
N ASN A 109 -6.87 -2.30 -2.15
CA ASN A 109 -7.79 -2.24 -1.04
C ASN A 109 -7.36 -1.28 0.07
N ILE A 110 -6.06 -1.20 0.37
CA ILE A 110 -5.53 -0.36 1.44
C ILE A 110 -5.74 1.11 1.10
N MET A 111 -5.34 1.53 -0.11
CA MET A 111 -5.50 2.92 -0.55
C MET A 111 -6.98 3.32 -0.64
N LEU A 112 -7.87 2.40 -1.05
CA LEU A 112 -9.30 2.67 -1.07
C LEU A 112 -9.87 2.86 0.34
N GLU A 113 -9.53 1.97 1.29
CA GLU A 113 -9.93 2.08 2.69
C GLU A 113 -9.43 3.40 3.32
N ASP A 114 -8.17 3.77 3.07
CA ASP A 114 -7.59 5.02 3.55
C ASP A 114 -8.34 6.24 3.00
N MET A 115 -8.64 6.28 1.70
CA MET A 115 -9.38 7.41 1.11
C MET A 115 -10.82 7.51 1.65
N ILE A 116 -11.48 6.38 1.91
CA ILE A 116 -12.79 6.35 2.58
C ILE A 116 -12.68 6.92 3.99
N ASN A 117 -11.69 6.49 4.77
CA ASN A 117 -11.53 6.88 6.16
C ASN A 117 -11.08 8.34 6.33
N PHE A 118 -10.09 8.78 5.56
CA PHE A 118 -9.40 10.05 5.78
C PHE A 118 -9.95 11.20 4.94
N GLN A 119 -10.35 10.95 3.69
CA GLN A 119 -10.89 11.96 2.77
C GLN A 119 -12.40 11.82 2.52
N GLN A 120 -13.03 10.77 3.07
CA GLN A 120 -14.48 10.53 2.99
C GLN A 120 -14.98 10.58 1.55
N ILE A 121 -14.27 9.89 0.66
CA ILE A 121 -14.60 9.91 -0.77
C ILE A 121 -15.92 9.17 -1.04
N GLU A 122 -16.65 9.68 -2.04
CA GLU A 122 -17.67 8.92 -2.75
C GLU A 122 -17.07 8.49 -4.09
N PHE A 123 -17.38 7.28 -4.54
CA PHE A 123 -16.77 6.73 -5.74
C PHE A 123 -17.64 5.66 -6.43
N ASN A 124 -17.32 5.44 -7.71
CA ASN A 124 -17.82 4.34 -8.52
C ASN A 124 -16.66 3.39 -8.86
N ILE A 125 -16.93 2.09 -8.85
CA ILE A 125 -15.98 1.08 -9.34
C ILE A 125 -16.21 0.88 -10.84
N ILE A 126 -15.15 0.94 -11.64
CA ILE A 126 -15.19 0.77 -13.09
C ILE A 126 -14.76 -0.65 -13.46
N ARG A 127 -13.64 -1.13 -12.91
CA ARG A 127 -13.06 -2.46 -13.18
C ARG A 127 -12.51 -3.06 -11.91
N LYS A 128 -12.55 -4.39 -11.79
CA LYS A 128 -12.04 -5.10 -10.61
C LYS A 128 -11.25 -6.36 -10.95
N TYR A 129 -10.11 -6.49 -10.28
CA TYR A 129 -9.35 -7.72 -10.12
C TYR A 129 -9.27 -8.00 -8.63
N TYR A 130 -9.63 -9.21 -8.22
CA TYR A 130 -9.56 -9.57 -6.81
C TYR A 130 -9.03 -10.99 -6.64
N TRP A 131 -8.47 -11.25 -5.47
CA TRP A 131 -7.99 -12.56 -5.07
C TRP A 131 -8.89 -13.08 -3.97
N THR A 132 -9.08 -14.40 -3.96
CA THR A 132 -9.79 -15.12 -2.89
C THR A 132 -8.87 -16.16 -2.29
N GLY A 133 -9.30 -16.75 -1.17
CA GLY A 133 -8.53 -17.77 -0.46
C GLY A 133 -7.55 -17.19 0.55
N CYS A 134 -6.58 -18.00 0.95
CA CYS A 134 -5.70 -17.69 2.07
C CYS A 134 -4.71 -16.54 1.74
N LYS A 135 -4.42 -15.72 2.74
CA LYS A 135 -3.26 -14.80 2.71
C LYS A 135 -2.02 -15.54 3.19
N SER A 136 -0.87 -15.18 2.63
CA SER A 136 0.44 -15.68 3.03
C SER A 136 1.11 -14.74 4.03
N ASN A 137 1.66 -15.32 5.10
CA ASN A 137 2.60 -14.66 6.02
C ASN A 137 4.07 -15.03 5.74
N MET A 138 4.36 -15.70 4.63
CA MET A 138 5.73 -16.15 4.30
C MET A 138 6.72 -14.98 4.30
N PHE A 139 6.38 -13.88 3.63
CA PHE A 139 7.25 -12.69 3.58
C PHE A 139 7.45 -12.04 4.94
N CYS A 140 6.41 -12.03 5.79
CA CYS A 140 6.50 -11.55 7.17
C CYS A 140 7.54 -12.34 7.97
N ASN A 141 7.49 -13.67 7.88
CA ASN A 141 8.40 -14.54 8.61
C ASN A 141 9.83 -14.42 8.08
N GLU A 142 10.03 -14.32 6.76
CA GLU A 142 11.36 -14.19 6.17
C GLU A 142 12.00 -12.83 6.45
N ILE A 143 11.24 -11.73 6.33
CA ILE A 143 11.78 -10.40 6.61
C ILE A 143 12.16 -10.24 8.08
N GLU A 144 11.42 -10.87 8.99
CA GLU A 144 11.71 -10.88 10.42
C GLU A 144 13.03 -11.60 10.73
N LYS A 145 13.26 -12.79 10.15
CA LYS A 145 14.53 -13.51 10.28
C LYS A 145 15.71 -12.66 9.82
N ILE A 146 15.59 -12.04 8.65
CA ILE A 146 16.63 -11.18 8.07
C ILE A 146 16.90 -9.96 8.95
N ASN A 147 15.85 -9.31 9.46
CA ASN A 147 15.99 -8.13 10.30
C ASN A 147 16.60 -8.47 11.67
N ASN A 148 16.23 -9.61 12.27
CA ASN A 148 16.81 -10.10 13.52
C ASN A 148 18.31 -10.38 13.38
N LEU A 149 18.73 -10.97 12.26
CA LEU A 149 20.15 -11.18 11.96
C LEU A 149 20.89 -9.85 11.78
N ARG A 150 20.31 -8.92 11.02
CA ARG A 150 20.86 -7.56 10.86
C ARG A 150 21.02 -6.85 12.20
N PHE A 151 20.05 -7.00 13.10
CA PHE A 151 20.10 -6.38 14.43
C PHE A 151 21.27 -6.91 15.27
N LYS A 152 21.54 -8.22 15.24
CA LYS A 152 22.72 -8.83 15.88
C LYS A 152 24.03 -8.25 15.31
N LEU A 153 24.17 -8.24 13.99
CA LEU A 153 25.34 -7.69 13.30
C LEU A 153 25.56 -6.21 13.61
N LYS A 154 24.47 -5.42 13.71
CA LYS A 154 24.54 -4.01 14.07
C LYS A 154 25.08 -3.81 15.50
N LYS A 155 24.68 -4.65 16.46
CA LYS A 155 25.20 -4.61 17.83
C LYS A 155 26.69 -4.93 17.91
N GLU A 156 27.16 -5.83 17.05
CA GLU A 156 28.57 -6.22 16.94
C GLU A 156 29.43 -5.18 16.19
N GLY A 157 28.83 -4.11 15.65
CA GLY A 157 29.53 -3.17 14.78
C GLY A 157 29.94 -3.77 13.42
N ASN A 158 29.35 -4.91 13.05
CA ASN A 158 29.74 -5.64 11.85
C ASN A 158 29.21 -4.96 10.57
N PRO A 159 30.08 -4.61 9.60
CA PRO A 159 29.68 -3.90 8.39
C PRO A 159 28.71 -4.69 7.50
N LEU A 160 28.62 -6.02 7.65
CA LEU A 160 27.66 -6.86 6.90
C LEU A 160 26.19 -6.46 7.13
N GLN A 161 25.87 -5.75 8.22
CA GLN A 161 24.51 -5.22 8.43
C GLN A 161 24.03 -4.35 7.25
N ASN A 162 24.95 -3.67 6.55
CA ASN A 162 24.60 -2.87 5.37
C ASN A 162 24.12 -3.73 4.20
N ASN A 163 24.73 -4.90 3.99
CA ASN A 163 24.30 -5.83 2.95
C ASN A 163 22.90 -6.36 3.24
N TYR A 164 22.61 -6.69 4.51
CA TYR A 164 21.26 -7.08 4.91
C TYR A 164 20.24 -5.95 4.77
N LYS A 165 20.62 -4.70 5.10
CA LYS A 165 19.77 -3.53 4.85
C LYS A 165 19.43 -3.41 3.35
N LEU A 166 20.43 -3.53 2.48
CA LEU A 166 20.25 -3.48 1.04
C LEU A 166 19.36 -4.62 0.53
N LEU A 167 19.60 -5.85 0.98
CA LEU A 167 18.79 -7.03 0.63
C LEU A 167 17.31 -6.80 0.96
N MET A 168 17.01 -6.36 2.18
CA MET A 168 15.65 -6.08 2.62
C MET A 168 14.99 -4.95 1.81
N ASN A 169 15.73 -3.89 1.50
CA ASN A 169 15.23 -2.80 0.66
C ASN A 169 15.11 -3.18 -0.82
N SER A 170 15.79 -4.23 -1.29
CA SER A 170 15.77 -4.62 -2.70
C SER A 170 14.69 -5.67 -3.00
N SER A 171 14.22 -6.40 -1.97
CA SER A 171 13.26 -7.49 -2.11
C SER A 171 11.95 -7.03 -2.74
N TYR A 172 11.39 -5.89 -2.31
CA TYR A 172 10.16 -5.34 -2.90
C TYR A 172 10.38 -4.93 -4.36
N GLY A 173 11.54 -4.34 -4.69
CA GLY A 173 11.82 -3.90 -6.06
C GLY A 173 11.82 -5.07 -7.05
N LYS A 174 12.21 -6.25 -6.57
CA LYS A 174 12.21 -7.47 -7.37
C LYS A 174 10.80 -7.99 -7.65
N THR A 175 9.84 -7.80 -6.75
CA THR A 175 8.45 -8.27 -6.94
C THR A 175 7.65 -7.42 -7.92
N ILE A 176 8.06 -6.18 -8.15
CA ILE A 176 7.43 -5.24 -9.09
C ILE A 176 8.28 -4.98 -10.34
N GLN A 177 9.28 -5.84 -10.59
CA GLN A 177 10.17 -5.68 -11.72
C GLN A 177 9.37 -5.75 -13.03
N LYS A 178 9.56 -4.74 -13.91
CA LYS A 178 8.94 -4.74 -15.23
C LYS A 178 9.36 -5.99 -16.01
N PRO A 179 8.46 -6.60 -16.79
CA PRO A 179 8.83 -7.73 -17.64
C PRO A 179 9.97 -7.30 -18.57
N ILE A 180 11.01 -8.12 -18.60
CA ILE A 180 12.07 -7.98 -19.60
C ILE A 180 11.46 -8.48 -20.91
N LYS A 181 11.42 -7.61 -21.92
CA LYS A 181 11.08 -8.04 -23.28
C LYS A 181 12.22 -8.94 -23.74
N ILE A 182 11.95 -10.24 -23.86
CA ILE A 182 12.82 -11.22 -24.50
C ILE A 182 12.44 -11.25 -25.98
#